data_AF-A0AAW2LNM4-F1
#
_entry.id   AF-A0AAW2LNM4-F1
#
_cell.length_a   1.000
_cell.length_b   1.000
_cell.length_c   1.000
_cell.angle_alpha   90.00
_cell.angle_beta   90.00
_cell.angle_gamma   90.00
#
_symmetry.space_group_name_H-M   'P 1'
#
loop_
_entity.id
_entity.type
_entity.pdbx_description
1 polymer ?
#
loop_
_entity_poly.entity_id
_entity_poly.type
_entity_poly.pdbx_seq_one_letter_code
_entity_poly.pdbx_strand_id
1 'polypeptide(L)'
;MAATCVHSSRTETTPSQTNPKIDDHVFSSYVRFYRPDLPDHVSCLPITEKKSKPVSVVNSPDEKGDDLWLRMKDEARSDVEQEPILSNYYFSSILSHDSMESALANYLSLKLSNSSLPTGTLYDLFLGVLVEDKEIMLAVNDDLRAVKERTLLVLAMCTVS
;
A
#
# COMPACT_ATOMS: atom_id res chain seq x y z
N MET A 1 -32.63 50.32 46.32
CA MET A 1 -31.60 50.72 45.34
C MET A 1 -30.70 49.51 45.15
N ALA A 2 -30.97 48.70 44.13
CA ALA A 2 -30.32 48.69 42.80
C ALA A 2 -29.13 47.71 42.77
N ALA A 3 -29.22 46.74 41.86
CA ALA A 3 -28.40 45.54 41.75
C ALA A 3 -27.14 45.73 40.89
N THR A 4 -26.13 44.86 41.07
CA THR A 4 -25.26 44.41 39.97
C THR A 4 -24.81 42.95 40.18
N CYS A 5 -25.35 42.06 39.35
CA CYS A 5 -24.87 40.69 39.17
C CYS A 5 -23.56 40.74 38.38
N VAL A 6 -22.51 40.04 38.83
CA VAL A 6 -21.33 39.77 37.98
C VAL A 6 -21.50 38.39 37.35
N HIS A 7 -21.71 38.38 36.03
CA HIS A 7 -21.61 37.20 35.18
C HIS A 7 -20.14 36.76 35.14
N SER A 8 -19.86 35.50 35.47
CA SER A 8 -18.65 34.84 34.98
C SER A 8 -19.09 33.78 33.98
N SER A 9 -19.03 34.15 32.71
CA SER A 9 -19.46 33.34 31.58
C SER A 9 -18.60 32.09 31.46
N ARG A 10 -19.27 30.93 31.47
CA ARG A 10 -18.76 29.67 30.94
C ARG A 10 -18.60 29.86 29.41
N THR A 11 -17.37 29.91 28.92
CA THR A 11 -17.11 29.72 27.50
C THR A 11 -17.11 28.22 27.21
N GLU A 12 -18.27 27.72 26.77
CA GLU A 12 -18.34 26.54 25.94
C GLU A 12 -17.74 26.91 24.58
N THR A 13 -16.72 26.18 24.13
CA THR A 13 -16.26 26.26 22.74
C THR A 13 -16.34 24.87 22.16
N THR A 14 -17.45 24.65 21.48
CA THR A 14 -17.73 23.57 20.54
C THR A 14 -16.56 23.40 19.56
N PRO A 15 -16.02 22.19 19.32
CA PRO A 15 -15.16 21.96 18.18
C PRO A 15 -16.04 21.98 16.93
N SER A 16 -16.00 23.09 16.20
CA SER A 16 -16.60 23.18 14.87
C SER A 16 -15.86 22.23 13.94
N GLN A 17 -16.56 21.19 13.49
CA GLN A 17 -16.14 20.29 12.43
C GLN A 17 -15.83 21.11 11.18
N THR A 18 -14.54 21.32 10.89
CA THR A 18 -14.10 21.84 9.61
C THR A 18 -13.96 20.64 8.68
N ASN A 19 -15.05 20.30 7.98
CA ASN A 19 -14.95 19.46 6.79
C ASN A 19 -14.08 20.23 5.78
N PRO A 20 -12.89 19.72 5.37
CA PRO A 20 -12.16 20.34 4.28
C PRO A 20 -13.02 20.16 3.02
N LYS A 21 -13.54 21.27 2.52
CA LYS A 21 -14.27 21.34 1.26
C LYS A 21 -13.25 21.08 0.15
N ILE A 22 -13.11 19.82 -0.23
CA ILE A 22 -12.24 19.41 -1.35
C ILE A 22 -12.80 20.10 -2.58
N ASP A 23 -12.00 20.99 -3.17
CA ASP A 23 -12.36 21.75 -4.36
C ASP A 23 -12.58 20.77 -5.53
N ASP A 24 -13.78 20.77 -6.12
CA ASP A 24 -14.17 19.88 -7.22
C ASP A 24 -13.20 19.97 -8.42
N HIS A 25 -12.54 21.12 -8.60
CA HIS A 25 -11.54 21.30 -9.65
C HIS A 25 -10.25 20.51 -9.36
N VAL A 26 -9.86 20.39 -8.09
CA VAL A 26 -8.71 19.59 -7.67
C VAL A 26 -9.02 18.10 -7.87
N PHE A 27 -10.21 17.65 -7.45
CA PHE A 27 -10.67 16.27 -7.70
C PHE A 27 -10.74 15.95 -9.21
N SER A 28 -11.25 16.86 -10.03
CA SER A 28 -11.31 16.71 -11.49
C SER A 28 -9.92 16.67 -12.15
N SER A 29 -8.99 17.51 -11.67
CA SER A 29 -7.59 17.48 -12.12
C SER A 29 -6.93 16.16 -11.79
N TYR A 30 -7.18 15.62 -10.58
CA TYR A 30 -6.75 14.30 -10.21
C TYR A 30 -7.32 13.28 -11.20
N VAL A 31 -8.64 13.07 -11.27
CA VAL A 31 -9.30 12.05 -12.12
C VAL A 31 -8.79 12.03 -13.58
N ARG A 32 -8.41 13.19 -14.15
CA ARG A 32 -7.89 13.31 -15.51
C ARG A 32 -6.51 12.67 -15.72
N PHE A 33 -5.67 12.55 -14.69
CA PHE A 33 -4.36 11.90 -14.79
C PHE A 33 -4.39 10.37 -14.60
N TYR A 34 -5.48 9.83 -14.01
CA TYR A 34 -5.60 8.40 -13.65
C TYR A 34 -6.23 7.52 -14.74
N ARG A 35 -6.60 8.10 -15.88
CA ARG A 35 -7.18 7.34 -17.00
C ARG A 35 -6.48 7.72 -18.30
N PRO A 36 -5.44 7.00 -18.73
CA PRO A 36 -5.09 7.01 -20.14
C PRO A 36 -6.32 6.50 -20.91
N ASP A 37 -6.68 7.19 -21.99
CA ASP A 37 -7.82 6.90 -22.86
C ASP A 37 -8.04 5.39 -23.03
N LEU A 38 -9.07 4.83 -22.39
CA LEU A 38 -9.67 3.59 -22.84
C LEU A 38 -10.49 3.97 -24.08
N PRO A 39 -10.15 3.51 -25.29
CA PRO A 39 -11.02 3.76 -26.43
C PRO A 39 -12.35 3.04 -26.16
N ASP A 40 -13.44 3.80 -26.17
CA ASP A 40 -14.81 3.28 -26.25
C ASP A 40 -14.98 2.55 -27.60
N HIS A 41 -14.45 1.34 -27.70
CA HIS A 41 -14.82 0.41 -28.74
C HIS A 41 -14.73 -1.00 -28.20
N VAL A 42 -15.85 -1.42 -27.60
CA VAL A 42 -16.23 -2.83 -27.58
C VAL A 42 -16.31 -3.28 -29.05
N SER A 43 -15.25 -3.90 -29.54
CA SER A 43 -15.32 -4.72 -30.75
C SER A 43 -14.67 -6.05 -30.44
N CYS A 44 -15.50 -7.01 -30.03
CA CYS A 44 -15.15 -8.41 -30.06
C CYS A 44 -14.80 -8.79 -31.50
N LEU A 45 -13.54 -9.14 -31.77
CA LEU A 45 -13.14 -9.74 -33.03
C LEU A 45 -12.28 -10.99 -32.77
N PRO A 46 -12.33 -11.97 -33.70
CA PRO A 46 -12.39 -13.39 -33.36
C PRO A 46 -11.02 -14.05 -33.20
N ILE A 47 -11.05 -15.20 -32.53
CA ILE A 47 -9.96 -16.17 -32.35
C ILE A 47 -9.22 -16.38 -33.69
N THR A 48 -7.91 -16.13 -33.71
CA THR A 48 -7.01 -16.70 -34.72
C THR A 48 -5.75 -17.23 -34.05
N GLU A 49 -5.41 -18.47 -34.41
CA GLU A 49 -4.46 -19.35 -33.75
C GLU A 49 -2.96 -18.97 -33.91
N LYS A 50 -2.22 -19.25 -32.82
CA LYS A 50 -0.84 -19.77 -32.72
C LYS A 50 0.32 -19.03 -33.40
N LYS A 51 1.20 -18.49 -32.54
CA LYS A 51 2.59 -18.99 -32.43
C LYS A 51 3.08 -18.86 -30.99
N SER A 52 3.04 -19.97 -30.28
CA SER A 52 3.61 -20.15 -28.94
C SER A 52 5.12 -19.88 -28.98
N LYS A 53 5.53 -18.74 -28.42
CA LYS A 53 6.82 -18.65 -27.74
C LYS A 53 6.55 -19.04 -26.28
N PRO A 54 7.33 -19.97 -25.70
CA PRO A 54 7.09 -20.37 -24.32
C PRO A 54 7.28 -19.13 -23.45
N VAL A 55 6.27 -18.85 -22.62
CA VAL A 55 6.44 -17.98 -21.45
C VAL A 55 7.66 -18.53 -20.74
N SER A 56 8.74 -17.75 -20.71
CA SER A 56 9.91 -18.06 -19.92
C SER A 56 9.45 -18.05 -18.47
N VAL A 57 9.11 -19.23 -17.97
CA VAL A 57 9.18 -19.58 -16.56
C VAL A 57 10.60 -19.21 -16.16
N VAL A 58 10.78 -18.02 -15.59
CA VAL A 58 12.01 -17.66 -14.88
C VAL A 58 11.94 -18.38 -13.54
N ASN A 59 12.23 -19.67 -13.60
CA ASN A 59 12.84 -20.37 -12.48
C ASN A 59 14.33 -20.05 -12.56
N SER A 60 14.76 -18.98 -11.89
CA SER A 60 16.16 -18.86 -11.48
C SER A 60 16.23 -19.31 -10.01
N PRO A 61 16.77 -20.51 -9.73
CA PRO A 61 17.12 -20.87 -8.37
C PRO A 61 18.33 -20.03 -7.96
N ASP A 62 18.17 -19.30 -6.87
CA ASP A 62 19.24 -18.75 -6.03
C ASP A 62 20.08 -17.60 -6.64
N GLU A 63 19.77 -16.35 -6.26
CA GLU A 63 20.73 -15.24 -6.10
C GLU A 63 20.02 -14.09 -5.35
N LYS A 64 20.42 -13.86 -4.09
CA LYS A 64 20.21 -12.66 -3.26
C LYS A 64 18.76 -12.25 -2.93
N GLY A 65 18.44 -12.22 -1.62
CA GLY A 65 17.24 -11.59 -1.05
C GLY A 65 17.05 -10.09 -1.35
N ASP A 66 17.93 -9.50 -2.17
CA ASP A 66 17.83 -8.13 -2.68
C ASP A 66 16.89 -8.00 -3.90
N ASP A 67 16.57 -9.09 -4.64
CA ASP A 67 15.70 -8.98 -5.83
C ASP A 67 14.24 -8.67 -5.47
N LEU A 68 13.66 -9.39 -4.51
CA LEU A 68 12.23 -9.25 -4.21
C LEU A 68 11.90 -7.87 -3.65
N TRP A 69 12.70 -7.38 -2.70
CA TRP A 69 12.49 -6.07 -2.10
C TRP A 69 12.65 -4.94 -3.12
N LEU A 70 13.71 -4.99 -3.94
CA LEU A 70 13.92 -3.98 -4.98
C LEU A 70 12.75 -3.96 -5.97
N ARG A 71 12.28 -5.14 -6.38
CA ARG A 71 11.10 -5.28 -7.24
C ARG A 71 9.84 -4.73 -6.60
N MET A 72 9.62 -4.94 -5.31
CA MET A 72 8.48 -4.32 -4.60
C MET A 72 8.59 -2.78 -4.61
N LYS A 73 9.80 -2.22 -4.45
CA LYS A 73 10.00 -0.76 -4.55
C LYS A 73 9.75 -0.25 -5.96
N ASP A 74 10.12 -1.01 -7.00
CA ASP A 74 9.85 -0.67 -8.40
C ASP A 74 8.36 -0.75 -8.74
N GLU A 75 7.68 -1.83 -8.34
CA GLU A 75 6.23 -1.99 -8.49
C GLU A 75 5.50 -0.83 -7.78
N ALA A 76 5.87 -0.51 -6.53
CA ALA A 76 5.29 0.61 -5.79
C ALA A 76 5.54 1.97 -6.47
N ARG A 77 6.71 2.20 -7.09
CA ARG A 77 6.96 3.44 -7.86
C ARG A 77 6.05 3.53 -9.08
N SER A 78 5.92 2.44 -9.83
CA SER A 78 5.00 2.36 -10.97
C SER A 78 3.55 2.63 -10.54
N ASP A 79 3.13 2.06 -9.41
CA ASP A 79 1.77 2.24 -8.89
C ASP A 79 1.51 3.67 -8.42
N VAL A 80 2.52 4.37 -7.91
CA VAL A 80 2.42 5.81 -7.58
C VAL A 80 2.26 6.67 -8.85
N GLU A 81 2.90 6.29 -9.96
CA GLU A 81 2.74 7.00 -11.24
C GLU A 81 1.36 6.77 -11.86
N GLN A 82 0.82 5.56 -11.73
CA GLN A 82 -0.51 5.20 -12.24
C GLN A 82 -1.64 5.70 -11.34
N GLU A 83 -1.44 5.60 -10.02
CA GLU A 83 -2.39 5.98 -8.98
C GLU A 83 -1.83 6.95 -7.93
N PRO A 84 -1.47 8.20 -8.31
CA PRO A 84 -0.97 9.22 -7.38
C PRO A 84 -1.80 9.48 -6.10
N ILE A 85 -3.09 9.16 -6.02
CA ILE A 85 -3.88 9.30 -4.78
C ILE A 85 -3.40 8.33 -3.69
N LEU A 86 -2.77 7.22 -4.09
CA LEU A 86 -2.16 6.26 -3.19
C LEU A 86 -0.69 6.59 -2.88
N SER A 87 -0.15 7.73 -3.34
CA SER A 87 1.25 8.13 -3.14
C SER A 87 1.69 8.01 -1.69
N ASN A 88 0.91 8.58 -0.76
CA ASN A 88 1.26 8.54 0.66
C ASN A 88 1.21 7.11 1.24
N TYR A 89 0.29 6.29 0.73
CA TYR A 89 0.18 4.89 1.15
C TYR A 89 1.41 4.08 0.73
N TYR A 90 1.78 4.12 -0.55
CA TYR A 90 2.98 3.43 -1.05
C TYR A 90 4.27 3.99 -0.46
N PHE A 91 4.33 5.31 -0.24
CA PHE A 91 5.48 5.92 0.41
C PHE A 91 5.67 5.39 1.83
N SER A 92 4.64 5.49 2.67
CA SER A 92 4.69 5.07 4.07
C SER A 92 4.78 3.56 4.28
N SER A 93 4.31 2.75 3.34
CA SER A 93 4.31 1.29 3.47
C SER A 93 5.55 0.64 2.87
N ILE A 94 6.16 1.24 1.84
CA ILE A 94 7.25 0.61 1.08
C ILE A 94 8.40 1.59 0.82
N LEU A 95 8.14 2.74 0.17
CA LEU A 95 9.23 3.53 -0.41
C LEU A 95 10.12 4.22 0.62
N SER A 96 9.58 4.57 1.79
CA SER A 96 10.32 5.18 2.91
C SER A 96 11.17 4.20 3.70
N HIS A 97 11.05 2.90 3.44
CA HIS A 97 11.78 1.86 4.15
C HIS A 97 13.05 1.47 3.39
N ASP A 98 14.12 1.24 4.14
CA ASP A 98 15.43 0.86 3.58
C ASP A 98 15.49 -0.63 3.25
N SER A 99 14.81 -1.46 4.04
CA SER A 99 14.78 -2.93 3.89
C SER A 99 13.39 -3.52 4.10
N MET A 100 13.21 -4.77 3.65
CA MET A 100 11.97 -5.53 3.84
C MET A 100 11.64 -5.69 5.34
N GLU A 101 12.65 -5.98 6.16
CA GLU A 101 12.53 -6.13 7.61
C GLU A 101 11.95 -4.87 8.24
N SER A 102 12.45 -3.69 7.86
CA SER A 102 11.98 -2.40 8.37
C SER A 102 10.53 -2.11 7.97
N ALA A 103 10.14 -2.45 6.74
CA ALA A 103 8.76 -2.29 6.28
C ALA A 103 7.82 -3.24 7.03
N LEU A 104 8.23 -4.50 7.21
CA LEU A 104 7.45 -5.50 7.93
C LEU A 104 7.32 -5.17 9.42
N ALA A 105 8.41 -4.75 10.08
CA ALA A 105 8.40 -4.30 11.46
C ALA A 105 7.43 -3.13 11.66
N ASN A 106 7.44 -2.14 10.76
CA ASN A 106 6.51 -1.01 10.80
C ASN A 106 5.06 -1.48 10.65
N TYR A 107 4.78 -2.32 9.63
CA TYR A 107 3.45 -2.84 9.38
C TYR A 107 2.89 -3.61 10.58
N LEU A 108 3.66 -4.56 11.14
CA LEU A 108 3.25 -5.35 12.30
C LEU A 108 3.03 -4.47 13.53
N SER A 109 3.89 -3.48 13.75
CA SER A 109 3.76 -2.53 14.86
C SER A 109 2.49 -1.72 14.76
N LEU A 110 2.17 -1.19 13.57
CA LEU A 110 0.93 -0.45 13.33
C LEU A 110 -0.29 -1.34 13.58
N LYS A 111 -0.24 -2.62 13.19
CA LYS A 111 -1.35 -3.57 13.37
C LYS A 111 -1.56 -4.03 14.80
N LEU A 112 -0.49 -4.18 15.58
CA LEU A 112 -0.54 -4.78 16.92
C LEU A 112 -0.50 -3.75 18.05
N SER A 113 -0.16 -2.49 17.74
CA SER A 113 -0.09 -1.42 18.74
C SER A 113 -1.44 -1.09 19.37
N ASN A 114 -1.38 -0.66 20.62
CA ASN A 114 -2.54 -0.20 21.40
C ASN A 114 -2.06 0.73 22.53
N SER A 115 -2.96 1.17 23.41
CA SER A 115 -2.63 2.10 24.51
C SER A 115 -1.61 1.54 25.51
N SER A 116 -1.47 0.22 25.62
CA SER A 116 -0.48 -0.45 26.47
C SER A 116 0.81 -0.83 25.75
N LEU A 117 0.76 -0.99 24.42
CA LEU A 117 1.89 -1.36 23.58
C LEU A 117 2.12 -0.28 22.50
N PRO A 118 2.98 0.71 22.77
CA PRO A 118 3.28 1.77 21.81
C PRO A 118 3.91 1.21 20.54
N THR A 119 3.54 1.77 19.39
CA THR A 119 4.04 1.37 18.06
C THR A 119 5.57 1.38 17.98
N GLY A 120 6.24 2.39 18.54
CA GLY A 120 7.70 2.48 18.52
C GLY A 120 8.39 1.32 19.24
N THR A 121 7.88 0.92 20.41
CA THR A 121 8.44 -0.23 21.16
C THR A 121 8.27 -1.54 20.41
N LEU A 122 7.11 -1.75 19.78
CA LEU A 122 6.88 -2.93 18.93
C LEU A 122 7.79 -2.91 17.70
N TYR A 123 8.03 -1.73 17.13
CA TYR A 123 8.89 -1.59 15.96
C TYR A 123 10.31 -2.01 16.26
N ASP A 124 10.90 -1.48 17.34
CA ASP A 124 12.26 -1.82 17.74
C ASP A 124 12.39 -3.32 18.04
N LEU A 125 11.39 -3.92 18.68
CA LEU A 125 11.35 -5.35 18.96
C LEU A 125 11.30 -6.19 17.68
N PHE A 126 10.34 -5.91 16.79
CA PHE A 126 10.18 -6.68 15.56
C PHE A 126 11.38 -6.50 14.63
N LEU A 127 11.90 -5.28 14.51
CA LEU A 127 13.08 -5.02 13.70
C LEU A 127 14.29 -5.82 14.22
N GLY A 128 14.51 -5.84 15.54
CA GLY A 128 15.58 -6.64 16.15
C GLY A 128 15.47 -8.12 15.80
N VAL A 129 14.28 -8.71 15.97
CA VAL A 129 14.04 -10.13 15.68
C VAL A 129 14.20 -10.44 14.19
N LEU A 130 13.63 -9.62 13.30
CA LEU A 130 13.67 -9.85 11.85
C LEU A 130 15.08 -9.67 11.25
N VAL A 131 15.91 -8.81 11.84
CA VAL A 131 17.31 -8.63 11.43
C VAL A 131 18.20 -9.75 11.95
N GLU A 132 17.94 -10.25 13.16
CA GLU A 132 18.74 -11.32 13.78
C GLU A 132 18.44 -12.70 13.18
N ASP A 133 17.16 -13.03 12.96
CA ASP A 133 16.73 -14.35 12.52
C ASP A 133 16.41 -14.37 11.02
N LYS A 134 17.37 -14.87 10.23
CA LYS A 134 17.24 -15.01 8.78
C LYS A 134 16.23 -16.07 8.36
N GLU A 135 15.98 -17.09 9.18
CA GLU A 135 15.03 -18.15 8.82
C GLU A 135 13.60 -17.58 8.77
N ILE A 136 13.27 -16.65 9.67
CA ILE A 136 12.01 -15.92 9.62
C ILE A 136 11.88 -15.17 8.30
N MET A 137 12.93 -14.45 7.89
CA MET A 137 12.90 -13.69 6.63
C MET A 137 12.84 -14.60 5.39
N LEU A 138 13.49 -15.76 5.40
CA LEU A 138 13.35 -16.75 4.33
C LEU A 138 11.90 -17.25 4.22
N ALA A 139 11.28 -17.60 5.34
CA ALA A 139 9.89 -18.01 5.38
C ALA A 139 8.93 -16.92 4.87
N VAL A 140 9.15 -15.65 5.27
CA VAL A 140 8.39 -14.50 4.76
C VAL A 140 8.53 -14.36 3.24
N ASN A 141 9.75 -14.49 2.70
CA ASN A 141 9.96 -14.43 1.26
C ASN A 141 9.24 -15.56 0.51
N ASP A 142 9.20 -16.76 1.09
CA ASP A 142 8.48 -17.90 0.52
C ASP A 142 6.95 -17.66 0.56
N ASP A 143 6.44 -17.12 1.66
CA ASP A 143 5.02 -16.75 1.80
C ASP A 143 4.63 -15.69 0.75
N LEU A 144 5.43 -14.63 0.58
CA LEU A 144 5.19 -13.57 -0.41
C LEU A 144 5.21 -14.12 -1.84
N ARG A 145 6.18 -14.98 -2.17
CA ARG A 145 6.24 -15.65 -3.48
C ARG A 145 5.00 -16.50 -3.71
N ALA A 146 4.60 -17.29 -2.72
CA ALA A 146 3.44 -18.15 -2.82
C ALA A 146 2.12 -17.36 -2.92
N VAL A 147 2.00 -16.20 -2.26
CA VAL A 147 0.83 -15.30 -2.41
C VAL A 147 0.78 -14.72 -3.83
N LYS A 148 1.91 -14.27 -4.38
CA LYS A 148 1.97 -13.76 -5.75
C LYS A 148 1.50 -14.81 -6.76
N GLU A 149 1.99 -16.04 -6.65
CA GLU A 149 1.58 -17.14 -7.52
C GLU A 149 0.07 -17.42 -7.42
N ARG A 150 -0.49 -17.48 -6.20
CA ARG A 150 -1.92 -17.74 -6.00
C ARG A 150 -2.80 -16.63 -6.55
N THR A 151 -2.47 -15.36 -6.33
CA THR A 151 -3.26 -14.22 -6.83
C THR A 151 -3.26 -14.16 -8.36
N LEU A 152 -2.10 -14.42 -8.99
CA LEU A 152 -2.00 -14.50 -10.45
C LEU A 152 -2.85 -15.66 -11.01
N LEU A 153 -2.91 -16.80 -10.31
CA LEU A 153 -3.75 -17.93 -10.71
C LEU A 153 -5.25 -17.63 -10.56
N VAL A 154 -5.68 -16.98 -9.48
CA VAL A 154 -7.10 -16.62 -9.29
C VAL A 154 -7.57 -15.64 -10.36
N LEU A 155 -6.78 -14.62 -10.69
CA LEU A 155 -7.09 -13.68 -11.78
C LEU A 155 -7.12 -14.39 -13.15
N ALA A 156 -6.22 -15.33 -13.41
CA ALA A 156 -6.22 -16.11 -14.64
C ALA A 156 -7.44 -17.05 -14.75
N MET A 157 -7.91 -17.64 -13.65
CA MET A 157 -9.12 -18.46 -13.66
C MET A 157 -10.39 -17.63 -13.88
N CYS A 158 -10.46 -16.42 -13.31
CA CYS A 158 -11.59 -15.52 -13.52
C CYS A 158 -11.68 -14.94 -14.94
N THR A 159 -10.59 -14.92 -15.72
CA THR A 159 -10.61 -14.47 -17.12
C THR A 159 -10.93 -15.59 -18.12
N VAL A 160 -11.00 -16.84 -17.66
CA VAL A 160 -11.23 -18.04 -18.50
C VAL A 160 -12.63 -18.66 -18.28
N SER A 161 -13.42 -18.17 -17.31
CA SER A 161 -14.83 -18.56 -17.09
C SER A 161 -15.78 -17.44 -17.49
#